data_AF-A0A965HT12-F1
#
_entry.id   AF-A0A965HT12-F1
#
_cell.length_a   1.000
_cell.length_b   1.000
_cell.length_c   1.000
_cell.angle_alpha   90.00
_cell.angle_beta   90.00
_cell.angle_gamma   90.00
#
_symmetry.space_group_name_H-M   'P 1'
#
loop_
_entity.id
_entity.type
_entity.pdbx_description
1 polymer ?
#
loop_
_entity_poly.entity_id
_entity_poly.type
_entity_poly.pdbx_seq_one_letter_code
_entity_poly.pdbx_strand_id
1 'polypeptide(L)'
;MKKRSPSMIPTNRATFAIISLFCLLTISTRQVTQAQTLVGAPGNIWVDSPAGFYDQAELWGTPLWGAAAGIPNSGVNAFVFNGDLSVSNGGNFNPNQLVLGWEPFHTGKFTQTGGTVRTESWTRVGFSGNTQLNQSGGSFSASDLMVGWFNIETGTAPATGTVNQTGGNFETRAIAYVGMQGGTGTLNVGGGTNTSTRMIVGWNDGGNGTVNLTGGKMQANETTFVGFTGGTGVLNISGGNYIAGGNSSPGFDGFGSFRIGDWGLGSGTVNLSSNGLITANQYTAVGGCGNGTLNITGGTYNQVFGGVVLGDRPPGVTDWTGKGVVNQSGGTMNADLILLQEGTYNLNGGSLYTFAVADTSTTANGVFNFNGGWLLARGNHADFLTADTVEIKAGGAIINTAEFDVSINRGMTGSGFLTKGGTGTLRLTGANTYAGYTTVVDGKLVLSGSIRSSNNAFVIVESVNPNNPVPPEIEVVDQRHEWFHDPRRQCKLRRYGRTFRRHPECGKDHRGGATGIRNPERFRGNLYCGDRRIGIFPDRRLFGRTWDHDSQRDGRGQCTQLHGGGWLGERNVEHYRRNMESGGGWYRGGGSPGGGRLYWSRRYQPERGHG
;
A
#
# COMPACT_ATOMS: atom_id res chain seq x y z
N MET A 1 -1.07 36.65 3.93
CA MET A 1 -0.46 35.35 3.53
C MET A 1 -1.19 34.85 2.29
N LYS A 2 -0.51 34.65 1.14
CA LYS A 2 -1.16 34.12 -0.07
C LYS A 2 -1.19 32.58 0.02
N LYS A 3 -2.38 31.97 -0.06
CA LYS A 3 -2.54 30.53 -0.29
C LYS A 3 -1.83 30.17 -1.60
N ARG A 4 -0.83 29.29 -1.56
CA ARG A 4 -0.37 28.59 -2.78
C ARG A 4 -1.43 27.54 -3.12
N SER A 5 -1.95 27.57 -4.34
CA SER A 5 -2.80 26.52 -4.88
C SER A 5 -1.95 25.29 -5.24
N PRO A 6 -2.23 24.09 -4.69
CA PRO A 6 -1.54 22.86 -5.08
C PRO A 6 -2.15 22.33 -6.39
N SER A 7 -1.95 23.06 -7.50
CA SER A 7 -2.61 22.80 -8.78
C SER A 7 -1.71 22.09 -9.81
N MET A 8 -0.63 21.44 -9.36
CA MET A 8 0.27 20.66 -10.21
C MET A 8 0.91 19.56 -9.37
N ILE A 9 0.76 18.31 -9.83
CA ILE A 9 1.68 17.22 -9.48
C ILE A 9 3.10 17.70 -9.87
N PRO A 10 4.13 17.52 -9.03
CA PRO A 10 5.48 17.95 -9.38
C PRO A 10 5.98 17.26 -10.66
N THR A 11 5.96 18.00 -11.78
CA THR A 11 6.45 17.53 -13.09
C THR A 11 7.98 17.43 -13.18
N ASN A 12 8.69 17.77 -12.09
CA ASN A 12 10.12 17.56 -11.92
C ASN A 12 10.44 16.06 -11.78
N ARG A 13 10.47 15.36 -12.92
CA ARG A 13 11.05 14.01 -13.10
C ARG A 13 12.43 13.86 -12.44
N ALA A 14 13.19 14.96 -12.34
CA ALA A 14 14.54 14.99 -11.80
C ALA A 14 14.66 14.65 -10.30
N THR A 15 13.66 14.92 -9.45
CA THR A 15 13.87 14.76 -7.98
C THR A 15 13.68 13.32 -7.49
N PHE A 16 12.88 12.51 -8.19
CA PHE A 16 12.66 11.10 -7.83
C PHE A 16 13.49 10.13 -8.70
N ALA A 17 13.66 10.39 -10.00
CA ALA A 17 14.30 9.43 -10.91
C ALA A 17 15.85 9.40 -10.89
N ILE A 18 16.53 10.34 -10.21
CA ILE A 18 17.99 10.50 -10.30
C ILE A 18 18.77 9.48 -9.45
N ILE A 19 18.18 8.91 -8.40
CA ILE A 19 18.90 8.02 -7.47
C ILE A 19 19.21 6.65 -8.10
N SER A 20 18.41 6.19 -9.07
CA SER A 20 18.56 4.86 -9.68
C SER A 20 19.77 4.71 -10.62
N LEU A 21 20.49 5.78 -10.99
CA LEU A 21 21.69 5.67 -11.83
C LEU A 21 22.96 5.39 -11.01
N PHE A 22 22.93 5.59 -9.68
CA PHE A 22 24.03 5.21 -8.77
C PHE A 22 24.00 3.72 -8.37
N CYS A 23 23.00 2.95 -8.82
CA CYS A 23 22.68 1.59 -8.39
C CYS A 23 23.80 0.53 -8.41
N LEU A 24 24.88 0.70 -9.19
CA LEU A 24 25.88 -0.37 -9.38
C LEU A 24 27.27 -0.13 -8.75
N LEU A 25 27.71 1.11 -8.50
CA LEU A 25 29.15 1.37 -8.31
C LEU A 25 29.59 1.83 -6.91
N THR A 26 28.73 2.47 -6.11
CA THR A 26 29.17 3.24 -4.93
C THR A 26 28.87 2.59 -3.57
N ILE A 27 27.79 1.81 -3.43
CA ILE A 27 27.44 1.20 -2.13
C ILE A 27 28.26 -0.09 -1.86
N SER A 28 28.46 -0.92 -2.89
CA SER A 28 29.26 -2.15 -2.80
C SER A 28 30.71 -1.90 -2.35
N THR A 29 31.31 -0.80 -2.82
CA THR A 29 32.75 -0.53 -2.64
C THR A 29 33.12 0.15 -1.31
N ARG A 30 32.15 0.76 -0.61
CA ARG A 30 32.40 1.59 0.59
C ARG A 30 31.92 0.99 1.91
N GLN A 31 31.20 -0.13 1.90
CA GLN A 31 30.64 -0.76 3.11
C GLN A 31 31.32 -2.10 3.49
N VAL A 32 32.03 -2.75 2.58
CA VAL A 32 32.78 -4.00 2.87
C VAL A 32 34.13 -3.73 3.55
N THR A 33 34.60 -2.48 3.54
CA THR A 33 35.92 -2.06 4.05
C THR A 33 35.94 -1.60 5.51
N GLN A 34 34.81 -1.55 6.21
CA GLN A 34 34.79 -1.30 7.65
C GLN A 34 35.12 -2.61 8.39
N ALA A 35 36.41 -2.79 8.70
CA ALA A 35 37.05 -4.00 9.23
C ALA A 35 36.10 -5.02 9.90
N GLN A 36 35.69 -6.01 9.10
CA GLN A 36 34.85 -7.14 9.57
C GLN A 36 35.62 -8.07 10.51
N THR A 37 36.96 -8.11 10.34
CA THR A 37 37.91 -8.94 11.08
C THR A 37 38.08 -8.51 12.53
N LEU A 38 38.08 -9.48 13.45
CA LEU A 38 38.53 -9.33 14.84
C LEU A 38 40.04 -9.01 15.00
N VAL A 39 40.78 -8.98 13.89
CA VAL A 39 42.20 -8.62 13.82
C VAL A 39 42.43 -7.18 14.27
N GLY A 40 42.94 -7.00 15.50
CA GLY A 40 43.40 -5.70 16.02
C GLY A 40 43.27 -5.54 17.53
N ALA A 41 42.39 -6.30 18.19
CA ALA A 41 42.22 -6.26 19.65
C ALA A 41 42.22 -7.69 20.22
N PRO A 42 43.00 -7.98 21.28
CA PRO A 42 42.98 -9.28 21.93
C PRO A 42 41.65 -9.46 22.69
N GLY A 43 41.23 -10.71 22.91
CA GLY A 43 39.89 -11.03 23.41
C GLY A 43 39.89 -11.87 24.69
N ASN A 44 38.93 -11.63 25.58
CA ASN A 44 38.67 -12.48 26.74
C ASN A 44 37.38 -13.28 26.51
N ILE A 45 37.42 -14.59 26.79
CA ILE A 45 36.24 -15.44 26.70
C ILE A 45 35.58 -15.61 28.07
N TRP A 46 34.26 -15.74 28.03
CA TRP A 46 33.46 -16.43 29.03
C TRP A 46 32.77 -17.67 28.41
N VAL A 47 32.89 -18.82 29.09
CA VAL A 47 32.47 -20.15 28.59
C VAL A 47 31.68 -20.91 29.65
N ASP A 48 30.35 -20.82 29.55
CA ASP A 48 29.28 -21.54 30.28
C ASP A 48 29.40 -21.91 31.77
N SER A 49 28.35 -21.48 32.48
CA SER A 49 27.68 -22.15 33.59
C SER A 49 28.43 -22.31 34.93
N PRO A 50 27.89 -21.75 36.05
CA PRO A 50 26.61 -21.06 36.16
C PRO A 50 26.58 -19.65 35.53
N ALA A 51 25.38 -19.05 35.49
CA ALA A 51 25.19 -17.63 35.16
C ALA A 51 25.94 -16.72 36.16
N GLY A 52 26.32 -15.52 35.72
CA GLY A 52 27.14 -14.61 36.53
C GLY A 52 27.01 -13.14 36.13
N PHE A 53 27.66 -12.26 36.90
CA PHE A 53 27.70 -10.82 36.66
C PHE A 53 29.00 -10.42 35.96
N TYR A 54 28.93 -9.42 35.08
CA TYR A 54 30.06 -8.99 34.24
C TYR A 54 31.34 -8.61 35.01
N ASP A 55 31.21 -8.21 36.27
CA ASP A 55 32.27 -7.74 37.18
C ASP A 55 32.97 -8.87 37.97
N GLN A 56 32.55 -10.13 37.77
CA GLN A 56 33.23 -11.31 38.28
C GLN A 56 34.45 -11.63 37.39
N ALA A 57 35.64 -11.28 37.86
CA ALA A 57 36.89 -11.42 37.09
C ALA A 57 37.21 -12.87 36.71
N GLU A 58 36.78 -13.84 37.53
CA GLU A 58 36.89 -15.27 37.29
C GLU A 58 36.16 -15.76 36.03
N LEU A 59 35.10 -15.06 35.60
CA LEU A 59 34.39 -15.38 34.35
C LEU A 59 35.24 -15.10 33.10
N TRP A 60 36.25 -14.26 33.22
CA TRP A 60 37.12 -13.79 32.15
C TRP A 60 38.55 -14.37 32.25
N GLY A 61 38.67 -15.54 32.87
CA GLY A 61 39.93 -16.22 33.13
C GLY A 61 40.60 -16.87 31.91
N THR A 62 39.92 -16.94 30.76
CA THR A 62 40.41 -17.57 29.52
C THR A 62 40.69 -16.53 28.43
N PRO A 63 41.86 -15.87 28.45
CA PRO A 63 42.26 -14.95 27.39
C PRO A 63 42.61 -15.68 26.08
N LEU A 64 42.21 -15.09 24.95
CA LEU A 64 42.66 -15.44 23.60
C LEU A 64 43.65 -14.41 23.07
N TRP A 65 44.46 -14.86 22.11
CA TRP A 65 45.32 -14.00 21.29
C TRP A 65 46.23 -13.05 22.10
N GLY A 66 46.68 -13.52 23.27
CA GLY A 66 47.59 -12.77 24.16
C GLY A 66 46.93 -11.74 25.07
N ALA A 67 45.60 -11.79 25.25
CA ALA A 67 44.91 -10.93 26.22
C ALA A 67 45.37 -11.19 27.68
N ALA A 68 45.12 -10.23 28.56
CA ALA A 68 45.21 -10.42 30.00
C ALA A 68 43.84 -10.82 30.57
N ALA A 69 43.82 -11.81 31.45
CA ALA A 69 42.61 -12.24 32.14
C ALA A 69 41.98 -11.09 32.97
N GLY A 70 40.65 -11.11 33.11
CA GLY A 70 39.88 -10.11 33.86
C GLY A 70 38.84 -9.37 33.03
N ILE A 71 38.10 -8.48 33.70
CA ILE A 71 36.91 -7.81 33.14
C ILE A 71 37.27 -7.02 31.87
N PRO A 72 36.61 -7.29 30.72
CA PRO A 72 36.84 -6.59 29.46
C PRO A 72 36.62 -5.07 29.57
N ASN A 73 37.53 -4.32 28.96
CA ASN A 73 37.51 -2.86 28.84
C ASN A 73 37.52 -2.44 27.37
N SER A 74 37.57 -1.14 27.08
CA SER A 74 37.41 -0.60 25.73
C SER A 74 38.50 -0.98 24.73
N GLY A 75 39.58 -1.63 25.18
CA GLY A 75 40.63 -2.23 24.33
C GLY A 75 40.54 -3.75 24.16
N VAL A 76 39.55 -4.42 24.78
CA VAL A 76 39.43 -5.90 24.84
C VAL A 76 38.07 -6.35 24.33
N ASN A 77 38.04 -7.38 23.49
CA ASN A 77 36.80 -8.00 23.02
C ASN A 77 36.23 -8.95 24.09
N ALA A 78 34.94 -8.82 24.40
CA ALA A 78 34.22 -9.70 25.30
C ALA A 78 33.46 -10.78 24.51
N PHE A 79 33.86 -12.04 24.66
CA PHE A 79 33.17 -13.17 24.07
C PHE A 79 32.28 -13.86 25.10
N VAL A 80 31.00 -14.02 24.76
CA VAL A 80 30.01 -14.78 25.52
C VAL A 80 29.62 -15.95 24.63
N PHE A 81 30.20 -17.12 24.87
CA PHE A 81 29.82 -18.30 24.09
C PHE A 81 28.47 -18.84 24.56
N ASN A 82 28.23 -18.82 25.86
CA ASN A 82 27.44 -19.86 26.50
C ASN A 82 27.15 -19.41 27.96
N GLY A 83 25.92 -19.61 28.46
CA GLY A 83 25.43 -19.12 29.77
C GLY A 83 24.69 -17.78 29.71
N ASP A 84 24.13 -17.27 30.83
CA ASP A 84 23.57 -15.89 30.94
C ASP A 84 24.49 -14.90 31.70
N LEU A 85 25.05 -13.91 31.00
CA LEU A 85 25.91 -12.85 31.56
C LEU A 85 25.09 -11.60 31.89
N SER A 86 25.13 -11.17 33.15
CA SER A 86 24.26 -10.10 33.66
C SER A 86 24.97 -8.76 33.90
N VAL A 87 24.29 -7.66 33.53
CA VAL A 87 24.59 -6.29 33.96
C VAL A 87 23.37 -5.72 34.69
N SER A 88 23.56 -5.35 35.95
CA SER A 88 22.51 -4.88 36.87
C SER A 88 22.63 -3.38 37.15
N ASN A 89 21.77 -2.84 38.02
CA ASN A 89 21.76 -1.41 38.32
C ASN A 89 23.08 -0.95 38.97
N GLY A 90 23.62 0.17 38.49
CA GLY A 90 24.95 0.66 38.87
C GLY A 90 26.13 0.01 38.12
N GLY A 91 25.89 -1.08 37.37
CA GLY A 91 26.91 -1.71 36.54
C GLY A 91 27.41 -0.83 35.38
N ASN A 92 28.64 -1.05 34.95
CA ASN A 92 29.30 -0.28 33.90
C ASN A 92 30.23 -1.19 33.07
N PHE A 93 29.72 -1.74 31.97
CA PHE A 93 30.43 -2.73 31.15
C PHE A 93 30.77 -2.16 29.77
N ASN A 94 32.06 -1.89 29.53
CA ASN A 94 32.51 -1.18 28.34
C ASN A 94 33.59 -1.94 27.54
N PRO A 95 33.30 -3.11 26.96
CA PRO A 95 34.26 -3.81 26.11
C PRO A 95 34.45 -3.11 24.76
N ASN A 96 35.53 -3.42 24.02
CA ASN A 96 35.68 -2.98 22.62
C ASN A 96 34.53 -3.54 21.75
N GLN A 97 34.28 -4.84 21.88
CA GLN A 97 33.19 -5.57 21.22
C GLN A 97 32.50 -6.49 22.22
N LEU A 98 31.21 -6.72 22.04
CA LEU A 98 30.46 -7.78 22.72
C LEU A 98 30.03 -8.80 21.67
N VAL A 99 30.54 -10.03 21.75
CA VAL A 99 30.30 -11.08 20.75
C VAL A 99 29.61 -12.27 21.41
N LEU A 100 28.35 -12.51 21.03
CA LEU A 100 27.55 -13.62 21.53
C LEU A 100 27.60 -14.78 20.51
N GLY A 101 28.30 -15.85 20.86
CA GLY A 101 28.49 -17.06 20.06
C GLY A 101 29.73 -17.03 19.15
N TRP A 102 30.17 -18.23 18.73
CA TRP A 102 31.38 -18.46 17.92
C TRP A 102 31.27 -19.74 17.09
N GLU A 103 30.77 -20.81 17.72
CA GLU A 103 30.41 -22.08 17.08
C GLU A 103 28.88 -22.25 16.93
N PRO A 104 28.38 -23.14 16.03
CA PRO A 104 26.95 -23.33 15.79
C PRO A 104 26.13 -23.88 16.98
N PHE A 105 26.79 -24.43 18.00
CA PHE A 105 26.14 -24.96 19.20
C PHE A 105 26.14 -23.96 20.39
N HIS A 106 26.68 -22.76 20.20
CA HIS A 106 26.71 -21.73 21.25
C HIS A 106 25.32 -21.14 21.50
N THR A 107 24.94 -21.00 22.78
CA THR A 107 23.60 -20.56 23.22
C THR A 107 23.62 -19.41 24.23
N GLY A 108 24.77 -18.73 24.36
CA GLY A 108 24.98 -17.65 25.31
C GLY A 108 23.95 -16.53 25.26
N LYS A 109 23.74 -15.90 26.41
CA LYS A 109 22.83 -14.79 26.64
C LYS A 109 23.54 -13.65 27.34
N PHE A 110 23.10 -12.44 27.03
CA PHE A 110 23.47 -11.23 27.74
C PHE A 110 22.21 -10.56 28.28
N THR A 111 22.15 -10.28 29.57
CA THR A 111 20.95 -9.73 30.23
C THR A 111 21.28 -8.41 30.93
N GLN A 112 20.70 -7.30 30.46
CA GLN A 112 20.82 -5.99 31.09
C GLN A 112 19.50 -5.58 31.75
N THR A 113 19.54 -5.43 33.09
CA THR A 113 18.41 -4.94 33.89
C THR A 113 18.61 -3.49 34.37
N GLY A 114 19.84 -2.97 34.29
CA GLY A 114 20.19 -1.61 34.69
C GLY A 114 21.58 -1.22 34.21
N GLY A 115 22.15 -0.16 34.80
CA GLY A 115 23.52 0.26 34.53
C GLY A 115 23.77 0.76 33.11
N THR A 116 25.04 0.80 32.71
CA THR A 116 25.52 1.24 31.39
C THR A 116 26.29 0.12 30.71
N VAL A 117 26.01 -0.10 29.43
CA VAL A 117 26.78 -0.98 28.54
C VAL A 117 27.15 -0.20 27.29
N ARG A 118 28.43 -0.26 26.88
CA ARG A 118 28.89 0.41 25.67
C ARG A 118 29.94 -0.41 24.94
N THR A 119 29.71 -0.70 23.66
CA THR A 119 30.73 -1.25 22.77
C THR A 119 31.29 -0.14 21.91
N GLU A 120 32.62 -0.01 21.84
CA GLU A 120 33.26 0.99 20.97
C GLU A 120 33.22 0.60 19.49
N SER A 121 33.12 -0.69 19.23
CA SER A 121 32.95 -1.29 17.91
C SER A 121 31.64 -2.11 17.88
N TRP A 122 31.68 -3.37 17.44
CA TRP A 122 30.49 -4.20 17.25
C TRP A 122 29.87 -4.75 18.54
N THR A 123 28.54 -4.74 18.61
CA THR A 123 27.75 -5.71 19.37
C THR A 123 27.21 -6.75 18.40
N ARG A 124 27.65 -8.00 18.53
CA ARG A 124 27.28 -9.13 17.66
C ARG A 124 26.42 -10.12 18.45
N VAL A 125 25.15 -10.24 18.11
CA VAL A 125 24.17 -11.19 18.67
C VAL A 125 23.89 -12.24 17.59
N GLY A 126 24.06 -13.51 17.87
CA GLY A 126 24.06 -14.57 16.86
C GLY A 126 25.20 -14.38 15.86
N PHE A 127 26.46 -14.28 16.33
CA PHE A 127 27.63 -14.33 15.46
C PHE A 127 27.87 -15.74 14.94
N SER A 128 27.66 -16.73 15.80
CA SER A 128 27.37 -18.12 15.45
C SER A 128 26.45 -18.72 16.51
N GLY A 129 25.76 -19.81 16.19
CA GLY A 129 24.83 -20.46 17.11
C GLY A 129 23.51 -19.70 17.29
N ASN A 130 22.86 -19.87 18.43
CA ASN A 130 21.55 -19.29 18.75
C ASN A 130 21.62 -18.50 20.06
N THR A 131 22.00 -17.22 19.98
CA THR A 131 22.34 -16.41 21.15
C THR A 131 21.41 -15.19 21.30
N GLN A 132 21.28 -14.68 22.53
CA GLN A 132 20.24 -13.70 22.89
C GLN A 132 20.78 -12.50 23.68
N LEU A 133 20.26 -11.31 23.42
CA LEU A 133 20.48 -10.11 24.22
C LEU A 133 19.14 -9.63 24.77
N ASN A 134 18.98 -9.61 26.09
CA ASN A 134 17.76 -9.18 26.77
C ASN A 134 18.03 -7.87 27.51
N GLN A 135 17.27 -6.81 27.22
CA GLN A 135 17.33 -5.53 27.94
C GLN A 135 15.96 -5.16 28.51
N SER A 136 15.88 -5.02 29.82
CA SER A 136 14.69 -4.48 30.52
C SER A 136 14.92 -3.11 31.16
N GLY A 137 16.17 -2.66 31.26
CA GLY A 137 16.54 -1.37 31.83
C GLY A 137 17.95 -0.91 31.47
N GLY A 138 18.38 0.20 32.07
CA GLY A 138 19.70 0.80 31.83
C GLY A 138 19.85 1.46 30.45
N SER A 139 21.10 1.75 30.09
CA SER A 139 21.49 2.26 28.78
C SER A 139 22.45 1.29 28.08
N PHE A 140 22.18 0.97 26.83
CA PHE A 140 23.05 0.22 25.93
C PHE A 140 23.44 1.14 24.76
N SER A 141 24.72 1.25 24.41
CA SER A 141 25.21 2.04 23.27
C SER A 141 26.22 1.24 22.46
N ALA A 142 25.78 0.68 21.33
CA ALA A 142 26.67 0.06 20.34
C ALA A 142 27.24 1.11 19.39
N SER A 143 28.43 0.89 18.81
CA SER A 143 28.73 1.55 17.52
C SER A 143 27.81 0.95 16.47
N ASP A 144 28.01 -0.35 16.21
CA ASP A 144 27.27 -1.11 15.21
C ASP A 144 26.64 -2.33 15.89
N LEU A 145 25.35 -2.55 15.62
CA LEU A 145 24.60 -3.68 16.14
C LEU A 145 24.39 -4.67 14.99
N MET A 146 24.73 -5.93 15.26
CA MET A 146 24.50 -7.03 14.35
C MET A 146 23.69 -8.11 15.06
N VAL A 147 22.57 -8.51 14.46
CA VAL A 147 21.67 -9.54 14.99
C VAL A 147 21.48 -10.60 13.90
N GLY A 148 22.13 -11.75 14.06
CA GLY A 148 22.12 -12.87 13.11
C GLY A 148 22.99 -12.64 11.87
N TRP A 149 24.09 -13.40 11.76
CA TRP A 149 25.00 -13.38 10.60
C TRP A 149 25.46 -14.81 10.20
N PHE A 150 26.42 -14.91 9.29
CA PHE A 150 27.30 -16.07 9.17
C PHE A 150 28.66 -15.68 9.76
N ASN A 151 29.35 -16.60 10.43
CA ASN A 151 30.69 -16.31 10.92
C ASN A 151 31.67 -16.41 9.73
N ILE A 152 31.99 -15.26 9.14
CA ILE A 152 32.94 -15.17 8.01
C ILE A 152 34.36 -15.65 8.36
N GLU A 153 34.74 -15.62 9.64
CA GLU A 153 36.08 -15.99 10.10
C GLU A 153 36.28 -17.51 10.20
N THR A 154 35.21 -18.26 10.50
CA THR A 154 35.23 -19.73 10.57
C THR A 154 34.52 -20.42 9.40
N GLY A 155 33.76 -19.67 8.60
CA GLY A 155 32.94 -20.20 7.51
C GLY A 155 31.75 -21.05 7.99
N THR A 156 31.33 -20.91 9.26
CA THR A 156 30.25 -21.73 9.83
C THR A 156 28.86 -21.32 9.34
N ALA A 157 27.92 -22.25 9.50
CA ALA A 157 26.54 -22.17 9.03
C ALA A 157 25.76 -20.94 9.58
N PRO A 158 24.64 -20.55 8.93
CA PRO A 158 23.79 -19.44 9.37
C PRO A 158 23.47 -19.44 10.86
N ALA A 159 23.76 -18.32 11.52
CA ALA A 159 23.49 -18.11 12.94
C ALA A 159 22.11 -17.49 13.18
N THR A 160 21.60 -17.64 14.40
CA THR A 160 20.38 -16.99 14.87
C THR A 160 20.72 -16.02 16.00
N GLY A 161 20.38 -14.74 15.82
CA GLY A 161 20.49 -13.73 16.86
C GLY A 161 19.11 -13.22 17.27
N THR A 162 18.87 -13.06 18.58
CA THR A 162 17.65 -12.42 19.09
C THR A 162 17.97 -11.31 20.07
N VAL A 163 17.49 -10.09 19.82
CA VAL A 163 17.49 -8.97 20.77
C VAL A 163 16.07 -8.75 21.29
N ASN A 164 15.89 -8.72 22.61
CA ASN A 164 14.62 -8.48 23.28
C ASN A 164 14.73 -7.23 24.16
N GLN A 165 14.11 -6.13 23.76
CA GLN A 165 14.04 -4.89 24.53
C GLN A 165 12.63 -4.71 25.10
N THR A 166 12.50 -4.78 26.43
CA THR A 166 11.26 -4.49 27.16
C THR A 166 11.29 -3.16 27.91
N GLY A 167 12.47 -2.54 28.02
CA GLY A 167 12.68 -1.24 28.67
C GLY A 167 14.06 -0.67 28.39
N GLY A 168 14.44 0.37 29.13
CA GLY A 168 15.73 1.05 28.98
C GLY A 168 15.89 1.84 27.67
N ASN A 169 17.12 2.29 27.43
CA ASN A 169 17.57 2.91 26.18
C ASN A 169 18.54 1.99 25.46
N PHE A 170 18.32 1.74 24.17
CA PHE A 170 19.23 1.04 23.28
C PHE A 170 19.59 1.98 22.13
N GLU A 171 20.86 2.34 22.01
CA GLU A 171 21.42 3.15 20.93
C GLU A 171 22.35 2.30 20.05
N THR A 172 22.20 2.43 18.74
CA THR A 172 23.18 2.00 17.74
C THR A 172 23.69 3.23 17.00
N ARG A 173 24.90 3.69 17.34
CA ARG A 173 25.43 4.98 16.90
C ARG A 173 25.67 5.06 15.39
N ALA A 174 25.91 3.92 14.75
CA ALA A 174 26.01 3.74 13.31
C ALA A 174 24.88 2.82 12.80
N ILE A 175 25.16 1.56 12.45
CA ILE A 175 24.21 0.73 11.69
C ILE A 175 23.67 -0.42 12.53
N ALA A 176 22.34 -0.55 12.58
CA ALA A 176 21.64 -1.70 13.13
C ALA A 176 21.28 -2.69 12.00
N TYR A 177 22.03 -3.78 11.93
CA TYR A 177 21.81 -4.91 11.02
C TYR A 177 21.00 -6.01 11.70
N VAL A 178 19.86 -6.38 11.12
CA VAL A 178 19.01 -7.47 11.60
C VAL A 178 18.84 -8.46 10.46
N GLY A 179 19.50 -9.62 10.55
CA GLY A 179 19.51 -10.68 9.52
C GLY A 179 20.39 -10.34 8.33
N MET A 180 21.63 -10.82 8.34
CA MET A 180 22.66 -10.46 7.36
C MET A 180 23.28 -11.71 6.72
N GLN A 181 23.40 -11.73 5.39
CA GLN A 181 24.17 -12.72 4.60
C GLN A 181 23.95 -14.18 5.06
N GLY A 182 22.76 -14.74 4.80
CA GLY A 182 22.36 -16.07 5.29
C GLY A 182 21.86 -16.12 6.74
N GLY A 183 22.36 -15.25 7.62
CA GLY A 183 22.00 -15.21 9.05
C GLY A 183 20.56 -14.78 9.32
N THR A 184 20.00 -15.27 10.44
CA THR A 184 18.62 -14.97 10.87
C THR A 184 18.64 -14.07 12.11
N GLY A 185 18.09 -12.86 11.97
CA GLY A 185 18.06 -11.85 13.03
C GLY A 185 16.66 -11.51 13.47
N THR A 186 16.42 -11.44 14.78
CA THR A 186 15.18 -10.93 15.35
C THR A 186 15.44 -9.81 16.36
N LEU A 187 14.82 -8.64 16.16
CA LEU A 187 14.81 -7.54 17.13
C LEU A 187 13.37 -7.29 17.61
N ASN A 188 13.10 -7.60 18.87
CA ASN A 188 11.82 -7.39 19.51
C ASN A 188 11.90 -6.15 20.42
N VAL A 189 11.02 -5.18 20.21
CA VAL A 189 10.90 -3.96 21.04
C VAL A 189 9.46 -3.88 21.57
N GLY A 190 9.30 -4.21 22.85
CA GLY A 190 8.03 -4.10 23.59
C GLY A 190 7.94 -2.89 24.51
N GLY A 191 9.06 -2.21 24.75
CA GLY A 191 9.12 -1.01 25.59
C GLY A 191 10.49 -0.33 25.52
N GLY A 192 10.61 0.80 26.21
CA GLY A 192 11.83 1.63 26.17
C GLY A 192 11.98 2.45 24.90
N THR A 193 13.21 2.85 24.61
CA THR A 193 13.61 3.57 23.39
C THR A 193 14.71 2.81 22.67
N ASN A 194 14.52 2.55 21.38
CA ASN A 194 15.51 2.00 20.47
C ASN A 194 15.84 3.04 19.40
N THR A 195 17.10 3.42 19.26
CA THR A 195 17.55 4.40 18.26
C THR A 195 18.71 3.86 17.45
N SER A 196 18.69 4.09 16.13
CA SER A 196 19.82 3.86 15.25
C SER A 196 20.08 5.05 14.34
N THR A 197 21.32 5.24 13.90
CA THR A 197 21.58 6.17 12.79
C THR A 197 20.98 5.59 11.50
N ARG A 198 21.22 4.32 11.20
CA ARG A 198 20.61 3.59 10.07
C ARG A 198 20.10 2.21 10.51
N MET A 199 19.03 1.71 9.89
CA MET A 199 18.49 0.38 10.15
C MET A 199 18.39 -0.43 8.86
N ILE A 200 18.86 -1.68 8.90
CA ILE A 200 18.80 -2.61 7.78
C ILE A 200 18.24 -3.94 8.27
N VAL A 201 17.09 -4.33 7.74
CA VAL A 201 16.35 -5.55 8.09
C VAL A 201 16.36 -6.48 6.88
N GLY A 202 17.12 -7.58 6.94
CA GLY A 202 17.36 -8.49 5.83
C GLY A 202 18.31 -7.89 4.80
N TRP A 203 19.61 -8.20 4.90
CA TRP A 203 20.64 -7.69 3.99
C TRP A 203 21.44 -8.81 3.32
N ASN A 204 21.63 -8.67 2.00
CA ASN A 204 22.33 -9.59 1.11
C ASN A 204 21.65 -10.97 1.00
N ASP A 205 22.02 -11.74 -0.01
CA ASP A 205 21.45 -13.06 -0.28
C ASP A 205 21.37 -13.94 0.98
N GLY A 206 20.18 -14.52 1.20
CA GLY A 206 19.86 -15.36 2.35
C GLY A 206 19.73 -14.66 3.70
N GLY A 207 20.04 -13.36 3.83
CA GLY A 207 19.90 -12.64 5.10
C GLY A 207 18.43 -12.46 5.50
N ASN A 208 18.02 -13.00 6.64
CA ASN A 208 16.63 -13.05 7.09
C ASN A 208 16.41 -12.18 8.33
N GLY A 209 15.89 -10.97 8.15
CA GLY A 209 15.67 -10.01 9.22
C GLY A 209 14.22 -9.89 9.65
N THR A 210 13.95 -9.92 10.95
CA THR A 210 12.65 -9.58 11.53
C THR A 210 12.78 -8.53 12.62
N VAL A 211 12.02 -7.45 12.53
CA VAL A 211 11.84 -6.45 13.60
C VAL A 211 10.38 -6.45 14.05
N ASN A 212 10.14 -6.55 15.34
CA ASN A 212 8.80 -6.53 15.94
C ASN A 212 8.69 -5.38 16.94
N LEU A 213 7.92 -4.34 16.60
CA LEU A 213 7.56 -3.24 17.50
C LEU A 213 6.14 -3.45 18.04
N THR A 214 6.05 -3.77 19.33
CA THR A 214 4.77 -3.95 20.05
C THR A 214 4.52 -2.86 21.09
N GLY A 215 5.56 -2.12 21.50
CA GLY A 215 5.46 -0.99 22.43
C GLY A 215 6.76 -0.19 22.53
N GLY A 216 6.70 0.98 23.15
CA GLY A 216 7.85 1.90 23.23
C GLY A 216 8.08 2.72 21.95
N LYS A 217 9.31 3.19 21.75
CA LYS A 217 9.72 4.02 20.61
C LYS A 217 10.87 3.36 19.85
N MET A 218 10.77 3.32 18.53
CA MET A 218 11.90 3.07 17.62
C MET A 218 12.18 4.30 16.76
N GLN A 219 13.45 4.56 16.46
CA GLN A 219 13.84 5.62 15.53
C GLN A 219 15.07 5.22 14.71
N ALA A 220 14.97 5.35 13.38
CA ALA A 220 16.13 5.44 12.49
C ALA A 220 16.29 6.91 12.07
N ASN A 221 17.47 7.50 12.24
CA ASN A 221 17.70 8.91 11.86
C ASN A 221 17.78 9.08 10.35
N GLU A 222 18.39 8.12 9.66
CA GLU A 222 18.45 8.03 8.21
C GLU A 222 17.37 7.08 7.67
N THR A 223 17.68 6.35 6.60
CA THR A 223 16.78 5.40 5.95
C THR A 223 16.67 4.07 6.73
N THR A 224 15.46 3.54 6.79
CA THR A 224 15.19 2.14 7.14
C THR A 224 15.06 1.30 5.87
N PHE A 225 15.95 0.33 5.73
CA PHE A 225 15.92 -0.67 4.66
C PHE A 225 15.25 -1.95 5.15
N VAL A 226 14.34 -2.50 4.35
CA VAL A 226 13.62 -3.74 4.65
C VAL A 226 13.68 -4.63 3.40
N GLY A 227 14.47 -5.69 3.41
CA GLY A 227 14.75 -6.54 2.25
C GLY A 227 15.66 -5.84 1.24
N PHE A 228 16.97 -5.87 1.50
CA PHE A 228 17.99 -5.10 0.77
C PHE A 228 19.09 -5.98 0.17
N THR A 229 19.51 -5.69 -1.06
CA THR A 229 20.60 -6.39 -1.79
C THR A 229 20.36 -7.91 -1.92
N GLY A 230 19.10 -8.37 -2.02
CA GLY A 230 18.76 -9.80 -2.06
C GLY A 230 18.26 -10.39 -0.73
N GLY A 231 18.38 -9.67 0.38
CA GLY A 231 17.88 -10.10 1.69
C GLY A 231 16.35 -10.15 1.80
N THR A 232 15.86 -10.89 2.80
CA THR A 232 14.45 -10.93 3.18
C THR A 232 14.25 -10.20 4.50
N GLY A 233 13.50 -9.10 4.47
CA GLY A 233 13.23 -8.24 5.63
C GLY A 233 11.75 -8.18 5.97
N VAL A 234 11.44 -8.29 7.27
CA VAL A 234 10.09 -8.11 7.81
C VAL A 234 10.11 -7.12 8.97
N LEU A 235 9.32 -6.06 8.88
CA LEU A 235 9.10 -5.09 9.95
C LEU A 235 7.63 -5.10 10.36
N ASN A 236 7.34 -5.64 11.55
CA ASN A 236 6.01 -5.73 12.13
C ASN A 236 5.83 -4.62 13.17
N ILE A 237 4.80 -3.79 13.01
CA ILE A 237 4.48 -2.68 13.92
C ILE A 237 3.01 -2.84 14.30
N SER A 238 2.78 -3.38 15.51
CA SER A 238 1.44 -3.60 16.08
C SER A 238 1.13 -2.69 17.27
N GLY A 239 2.15 -1.98 17.78
CA GLY A 239 2.03 -0.94 18.79
C GLY A 239 3.24 -0.01 18.73
N GLY A 240 3.40 0.85 19.73
CA GLY A 240 4.52 1.80 19.80
C GLY A 240 4.56 2.85 18.68
N ASN A 241 5.66 3.59 18.61
CA ASN A 241 5.91 4.62 17.60
C ASN A 241 7.25 4.37 16.89
N TYR A 242 7.20 4.16 15.56
CA TYR A 242 8.38 4.06 14.71
C TYR A 242 8.58 5.35 13.92
N ILE A 243 9.74 5.99 14.09
CA ILE A 243 10.12 7.20 13.34
C ILE A 243 11.24 6.86 12.36
N ALA A 244 10.98 7.02 11.07
CA ALA A 244 11.98 6.89 10.01
C ALA A 244 12.34 8.29 9.49
N GLY A 245 13.56 8.74 9.77
CA GLY A 245 13.98 10.12 9.49
C GLY A 245 14.31 10.38 8.02
N GLY A 246 15.01 9.46 7.36
CA GLY A 246 15.46 9.63 5.98
C GLY A 246 16.47 10.77 5.76
N ASN A 247 17.16 11.19 6.82
CA ASN A 247 18.21 12.21 6.74
C ASN A 247 19.40 11.72 5.89
N SER A 248 20.13 12.65 5.28
CA SER A 248 21.44 12.41 4.68
C SER A 248 22.56 12.59 5.71
N SER A 249 23.68 11.91 5.49
CA SER A 249 24.89 11.97 6.33
C SER A 249 26.16 12.07 5.47
N PRO A 250 27.32 12.47 6.02
CA PRO A 250 28.56 12.55 5.26
C PRO A 250 28.93 11.22 4.58
N GLY A 251 28.84 11.17 3.25
CA GLY A 251 29.11 9.96 2.46
C GLY A 251 27.94 8.99 2.34
N PHE A 252 26.72 9.41 2.70
CA PHE A 252 25.47 8.67 2.49
C PHE A 252 24.36 9.63 2.09
N ASP A 253 23.98 9.58 0.81
CA ASP A 253 22.86 10.37 0.30
C ASP A 253 21.55 9.87 0.93
N GLY A 254 20.62 10.78 1.26
CA GLY A 254 19.39 10.40 1.98
C GLY A 254 18.41 9.65 1.06
N PHE A 255 18.32 8.33 1.18
CA PHE A 255 17.44 7.47 0.36
C PHE A 255 15.97 7.46 0.82
N GLY A 256 15.48 8.58 1.37
CA GLY A 256 14.14 8.67 1.96
C GLY A 256 14.02 7.92 3.29
N SER A 257 12.82 7.87 3.85
CA SER A 257 12.58 7.26 5.17
C SER A 257 12.57 5.74 5.11
N PHE A 258 11.92 5.17 4.10
CA PHE A 258 11.78 3.72 3.94
C PHE A 258 12.11 3.28 2.52
N ARG A 259 12.86 2.18 2.42
CA ARG A 259 13.14 1.47 1.17
C ARG A 259 12.81 -0.01 1.42
N ILE A 260 11.65 -0.43 0.90
CA ILE A 260 11.03 -1.73 1.19
C ILE A 260 11.11 -2.59 -0.07
N GLY A 261 11.89 -3.66 -0.06
CA GLY A 261 12.14 -4.52 -1.22
C GLY A 261 12.89 -3.76 -2.31
N ASP A 262 14.13 -3.36 -2.03
CA ASP A 262 14.93 -2.52 -2.93
C ASP A 262 16.35 -3.08 -3.14
N TRP A 263 16.86 -2.85 -4.35
CA TRP A 263 18.13 -3.36 -4.89
C TRP A 263 18.26 -4.90 -4.79
N GLY A 264 18.17 -5.60 -5.93
CA GLY A 264 18.27 -7.06 -6.01
C GLY A 264 16.95 -7.81 -5.79
N LEU A 265 16.98 -9.15 -5.92
CA LEU A 265 15.79 -10.02 -5.95
C LEU A 265 15.15 -10.30 -4.58
N GLY A 266 15.55 -9.56 -3.55
CA GLY A 266 15.10 -9.72 -2.17
C GLY A 266 13.63 -9.35 -1.98
N SER A 267 13.12 -9.62 -0.77
CA SER A 267 11.74 -9.29 -0.40
C SER A 267 11.69 -8.44 0.88
N GLY A 268 10.96 -7.34 0.81
CA GLY A 268 10.74 -6.43 1.93
C GLY A 268 9.26 -6.39 2.29
N THR A 269 8.93 -6.64 3.55
CA THR A 269 7.55 -6.54 4.04
C THR A 269 7.48 -5.65 5.27
N VAL A 270 6.63 -4.61 5.22
CA VAL A 270 6.24 -3.81 6.39
C VAL A 270 4.77 -4.10 6.71
N ASN A 271 4.48 -4.48 7.94
CA ASN A 271 3.14 -4.79 8.43
C ASN A 271 2.75 -3.81 9.54
N LEU A 272 1.80 -2.91 9.26
CA LEU A 272 1.21 -1.99 10.22
C LEU A 272 -0.17 -2.49 10.66
N SER A 273 -0.35 -2.70 11.97
CA SER A 273 -1.58 -3.26 12.54
C SER A 273 -1.95 -2.62 13.89
N SER A 274 -3.13 -2.99 14.40
CA SER A 274 -3.64 -2.61 15.73
C SER A 274 -3.56 -1.09 16.01
N ASN A 275 -2.74 -0.65 16.97
CA ASN A 275 -2.55 0.77 17.33
C ASN A 275 -1.13 1.27 17.03
N GLY A 276 -0.38 0.56 16.17
CA GLY A 276 0.95 0.97 15.74
C GLY A 276 0.96 2.33 15.03
N LEU A 277 2.02 3.10 15.25
CA LEU A 277 2.25 4.40 14.61
C LEU A 277 3.56 4.38 13.82
N ILE A 278 3.51 4.78 12.55
CA ILE A 278 4.68 5.05 11.73
C ILE A 278 4.69 6.53 11.37
N THR A 279 5.84 7.18 11.52
CA THR A 279 6.11 8.52 10.96
C THR A 279 7.30 8.44 10.02
N ALA A 280 7.05 8.61 8.72
CA ALA A 280 8.05 8.68 7.67
C ALA A 280 8.24 10.15 7.26
N ASN A 281 9.35 10.75 7.72
CA ASN A 281 9.61 12.17 7.53
C ASN A 281 9.91 12.54 6.06
N GLN A 282 10.56 11.65 5.32
CA GLN A 282 10.88 11.74 3.90
C GLN A 282 10.17 10.62 3.13
N TYR A 283 10.23 10.65 1.79
CA TYR A 283 9.50 9.71 0.94
C TYR A 283 9.72 8.23 1.32
N THR A 284 8.72 7.40 1.03
CA THR A 284 8.77 5.95 1.18
C THR A 284 8.73 5.30 -0.18
N ALA A 285 9.65 4.37 -0.48
CA ALA A 285 9.56 3.52 -1.67
C ALA A 285 9.20 2.08 -1.29
N VAL A 286 8.20 1.55 -1.98
CA VAL A 286 7.68 0.18 -1.86
C VAL A 286 7.93 -0.52 -3.19
N GLY A 287 8.91 -1.42 -3.23
CA GLY A 287 9.36 -2.09 -4.45
C GLY A 287 10.19 -1.17 -5.33
N GLY A 288 11.51 -1.30 -5.25
CA GLY A 288 12.43 -0.77 -6.26
C GLY A 288 12.84 -1.91 -7.19
N CYS A 289 14.11 -2.31 -7.20
CA CYS A 289 14.53 -3.51 -7.94
C CYS A 289 13.95 -4.83 -7.40
N GLY A 290 13.50 -4.85 -6.14
CA GLY A 290 13.02 -6.05 -5.43
C GLY A 290 11.51 -6.07 -5.19
N ASN A 291 11.07 -7.04 -4.39
CA ASN A 291 9.66 -7.23 -4.05
C ASN A 291 9.30 -6.53 -2.74
N GLY A 292 8.72 -5.34 -2.82
CA GLY A 292 8.28 -4.55 -1.67
C GLY A 292 6.78 -4.67 -1.41
N THR A 293 6.42 -4.94 -0.16
CA THR A 293 5.03 -4.98 0.31
C THR A 293 4.85 -4.13 1.57
N LEU A 294 3.85 -3.26 1.56
CA LEU A 294 3.38 -2.53 2.74
C LEU A 294 1.93 -2.92 3.03
N ASN A 295 1.70 -3.64 4.12
CA ASN A 295 0.36 -4.05 4.57
C ASN A 295 -0.10 -3.12 5.70
N ILE A 296 -1.31 -2.57 5.58
CA ILE A 296 -1.94 -1.69 6.57
C ILE A 296 -3.30 -2.28 6.93
N THR A 297 -3.33 -3.03 8.03
CA THR A 297 -4.54 -3.67 8.58
C THR A 297 -5.12 -2.90 9.77
N GLY A 298 -4.32 -2.02 10.37
CA GLY A 298 -4.66 -1.14 11.49
C GLY A 298 -3.64 -0.01 11.60
N GLY A 299 -3.58 0.65 12.75
CA GLY A 299 -2.60 1.70 13.03
C GLY A 299 -2.75 2.97 12.20
N THR A 300 -1.72 3.82 12.25
CA THR A 300 -1.62 5.06 11.45
C THR A 300 -0.25 5.17 10.80
N TYR A 301 -0.23 5.35 9.48
CA TYR A 301 0.96 5.67 8.69
C TYR A 301 0.96 7.15 8.34
N ASN A 302 1.94 7.91 8.84
CA ASN A 302 2.12 9.32 8.53
C ASN A 302 3.32 9.51 7.58
N GLN A 303 3.04 9.64 6.29
CA GLN A 303 4.01 10.05 5.28
C GLN A 303 4.04 11.58 5.21
N VAL A 304 5.07 12.19 5.78
CA VAL A 304 5.12 13.64 6.07
C VAL A 304 5.48 14.47 4.84
N PHE A 305 6.48 14.04 4.06
CA PHE A 305 6.91 14.69 2.81
C PHE A 305 7.21 13.65 1.73
N GLY A 306 7.23 14.08 0.47
CA GLY A 306 7.71 13.28 -0.67
C GLY A 306 6.77 12.16 -1.15
N GLY A 307 5.78 11.77 -0.35
CA GLY A 307 4.77 10.77 -0.71
C GLY A 307 5.26 9.31 -0.62
N VAL A 308 4.41 8.40 -1.09
CA VAL A 308 4.68 6.96 -1.16
C VAL A 308 4.83 6.58 -2.63
N VAL A 309 6.00 6.08 -3.01
CA VAL A 309 6.34 5.59 -4.35
C VAL A 309 6.21 4.07 -4.38
N LEU A 310 5.53 3.52 -5.39
CA LEU A 310 5.33 2.08 -5.56
C LEU A 310 5.95 1.65 -6.89
N GLY A 311 6.73 0.56 -6.91
CA GLY A 311 7.25 -0.03 -8.15
C GLY A 311 8.17 0.92 -8.92
N ASP A 312 9.15 1.51 -8.24
CA ASP A 312 10.12 2.46 -8.81
C ASP A 312 11.14 1.73 -9.70
N ARG A 313 10.73 1.40 -10.93
CA ARG A 313 11.58 0.69 -11.90
C ARG A 313 12.77 1.58 -12.33
N PRO A 314 14.03 1.10 -12.21
CA PRO A 314 15.17 1.84 -12.72
C PRO A 314 15.07 2.14 -14.23
N PRO A 315 15.41 3.37 -14.67
CA PRO A 315 15.43 3.72 -16.10
C PRO A 315 16.32 2.76 -16.90
N GLY A 316 15.85 2.33 -18.08
CA GLY A 316 16.61 1.47 -19.00
C GLY A 316 16.64 -0.03 -18.66
N VAL A 317 16.16 -0.48 -17.49
CA VAL A 317 16.10 -1.91 -17.14
C VAL A 317 14.86 -2.56 -17.76
N THR A 318 15.06 -3.47 -18.72
CA THR A 318 13.99 -4.14 -19.49
C THR A 318 13.53 -5.47 -18.91
N ASP A 319 14.33 -6.05 -18.01
CA ASP A 319 14.13 -7.34 -17.33
C ASP A 319 13.76 -7.17 -15.85
N TRP A 320 13.19 -6.02 -15.49
CA TRP A 320 12.78 -5.71 -14.12
C TRP A 320 11.67 -6.65 -13.64
N THR A 321 11.92 -7.34 -12.54
CA THR A 321 11.00 -8.26 -11.86
C THR A 321 10.54 -7.78 -10.49
N GLY A 322 10.95 -6.56 -10.10
CA GLY A 322 10.54 -5.94 -8.86
C GLY A 322 9.03 -5.70 -8.82
N LYS A 323 8.50 -5.48 -7.62
CA LYS A 323 7.07 -5.25 -7.42
C LYS A 323 6.84 -4.36 -6.21
N GLY A 324 6.10 -3.27 -6.41
CA GLY A 324 5.60 -2.43 -5.32
C GLY A 324 4.14 -2.72 -5.03
N VAL A 325 3.80 -3.15 -3.81
CA VAL A 325 2.41 -3.35 -3.41
C VAL A 325 2.09 -2.69 -2.08
N VAL A 326 1.06 -1.85 -2.04
CA VAL A 326 0.42 -1.43 -0.79
C VAL A 326 -0.92 -2.15 -0.66
N ASN A 327 -1.15 -2.82 0.46
CA ASN A 327 -2.42 -3.46 0.78
C ASN A 327 -3.03 -2.81 2.02
N GLN A 328 -3.98 -1.91 1.82
CA GLN A 328 -4.73 -1.31 2.92
C GLN A 328 -6.07 -2.03 3.09
N SER A 329 -6.24 -2.76 4.18
CA SER A 329 -7.54 -3.35 4.59
C SER A 329 -8.12 -2.72 5.86
N GLY A 330 -7.34 -1.87 6.54
CA GLY A 330 -7.77 -1.11 7.70
C GLY A 330 -6.85 0.08 7.95
N GLY A 331 -6.86 0.60 9.18
CA GLY A 331 -5.99 1.70 9.60
C GLY A 331 -6.15 2.99 8.80
N THR A 332 -5.21 3.92 9.03
CA THR A 332 -5.13 5.21 8.33
C THR A 332 -3.79 5.36 7.63
N MET A 333 -3.80 5.78 6.36
CA MET A 333 -2.63 6.30 5.67
C MET A 333 -2.83 7.78 5.37
N ASN A 334 -1.98 8.62 5.95
CA ASN A 334 -1.86 10.03 5.64
C ASN A 334 -0.64 10.20 4.73
N ALA A 335 -0.83 10.64 3.50
CA ALA A 335 0.24 10.90 2.56
C ALA A 335 0.02 12.20 1.80
N ASP A 336 1.10 12.83 1.32
CA ASP A 336 0.98 13.95 0.38
C ASP A 336 0.53 13.45 -1.00
N LEU A 337 1.24 12.45 -1.52
CA LEU A 337 0.98 11.81 -2.80
C LEU A 337 1.12 10.30 -2.68
N ILE A 338 0.35 9.56 -3.46
CA ILE A 338 0.64 8.18 -3.84
C ILE A 338 1.13 8.20 -5.29
N LEU A 339 2.31 7.68 -5.54
CA LEU A 339 2.98 7.67 -6.84
C LEU A 339 3.13 6.21 -7.29
N LEU A 340 2.33 5.80 -8.27
CA LEU A 340 2.11 4.38 -8.57
C LEU A 340 3.16 3.73 -9.46
N GLN A 341 3.88 4.49 -10.29
CA GLN A 341 4.90 4.05 -11.26
C GLN A 341 4.58 2.72 -11.97
N GLU A 342 5.04 1.58 -11.44
CA GLU A 342 4.71 0.23 -11.94
C GLU A 342 4.19 -0.71 -10.82
N GLY A 343 3.83 -0.13 -9.68
CA GLY A 343 3.27 -0.80 -8.52
C GLY A 343 1.73 -0.75 -8.45
N THR A 344 1.21 -1.29 -7.36
CA THR A 344 -0.23 -1.46 -7.12
C THR A 344 -0.63 -1.01 -5.72
N TYR A 345 -1.62 -0.12 -5.62
CA TYR A 345 -2.28 0.20 -4.36
C TYR A 345 -3.65 -0.50 -4.28
N ASN A 346 -3.84 -1.34 -3.28
CA ASN A 346 -5.10 -2.03 -3.01
C ASN A 346 -5.80 -1.41 -1.79
N LEU A 347 -6.84 -0.61 -2.03
CA LEU A 347 -7.68 0.04 -1.02
C LEU A 347 -8.89 -0.86 -0.68
N ASN A 348 -8.61 -1.95 0.03
CA ASN A 348 -9.57 -2.97 0.48
C ASN A 348 -10.34 -2.60 1.76
N GLY A 349 -9.98 -1.49 2.40
CA GLY A 349 -10.57 -1.02 3.66
C GLY A 349 -9.77 0.16 4.22
N GLY A 350 -10.11 0.60 5.43
CA GLY A 350 -9.41 1.73 6.08
C GLY A 350 -9.65 3.09 5.41
N SER A 351 -8.73 4.02 5.63
CA SER A 351 -8.78 5.40 5.11
C SER A 351 -7.44 5.84 4.54
N LEU A 352 -7.43 6.31 3.29
CA LEU A 352 -6.30 6.95 2.62
C LEU A 352 -6.59 8.43 2.44
N TYR A 353 -5.86 9.28 3.17
CA TYR A 353 -5.88 10.74 3.00
C TYR A 353 -4.72 11.16 2.09
N THR A 354 -5.01 11.77 0.94
CA THR A 354 -3.98 12.25 -0.01
C THR A 354 -4.37 13.53 -0.75
N PHE A 355 -3.40 14.27 -1.30
CA PHE A 355 -3.70 15.32 -2.29
C PHE A 355 -3.94 14.74 -3.68
N ALA A 356 -3.28 13.64 -4.04
CA ALA A 356 -3.53 12.91 -5.28
C ALA A 356 -2.97 11.47 -5.23
N VAL A 357 -3.54 10.63 -6.10
CA VAL A 357 -2.95 9.37 -6.54
C VAL A 357 -2.56 9.56 -8.01
N ALA A 358 -1.28 9.50 -8.31
CA ALA A 358 -0.76 9.81 -9.64
C ALA A 358 0.15 8.70 -10.18
N ASP A 359 0.27 8.67 -11.50
CA ASP A 359 1.43 8.09 -12.15
C ASP A 359 2.32 9.18 -12.77
N THR A 360 3.62 8.94 -12.73
CA THR A 360 4.66 9.80 -13.36
C THR A 360 5.60 9.01 -14.26
N SER A 361 5.47 7.69 -14.30
CA SER A 361 6.22 6.76 -15.14
C SER A 361 5.88 6.97 -16.62
N THR A 362 6.80 6.55 -17.48
CA THR A 362 6.54 6.39 -18.92
C THR A 362 6.08 4.98 -19.27
N THR A 363 6.31 4.01 -18.40
CA THR A 363 5.72 2.67 -18.48
C THR A 363 4.36 2.76 -17.80
N ALA A 364 3.28 2.76 -18.59
CA ALA A 364 1.92 3.03 -18.11
C ALA A 364 1.31 1.81 -17.38
N ASN A 365 1.88 1.44 -16.23
CA ASN A 365 1.60 0.21 -15.50
C ASN A 365 1.02 0.43 -14.09
N GLY A 366 0.90 1.67 -13.60
CA GLY A 366 0.44 1.94 -12.24
C GLY A 366 -1.03 1.58 -12.00
N VAL A 367 -1.30 0.80 -10.96
CA VAL A 367 -2.64 0.28 -10.66
C VAL A 367 -3.18 0.82 -9.34
N PHE A 368 -4.38 1.41 -9.38
CA PHE A 368 -5.16 1.76 -8.19
C PHE A 368 -6.45 0.92 -8.12
N ASN A 369 -6.58 0.10 -7.07
CA ASN A 369 -7.71 -0.80 -6.87
C ASN A 369 -8.58 -0.32 -5.71
N PHE A 370 -9.81 0.07 -6.01
CA PHE A 370 -10.86 0.31 -5.01
C PHE A 370 -11.55 -1.01 -4.65
N ASN A 371 -11.67 -1.30 -3.35
CA ASN A 371 -12.36 -2.50 -2.87
C ASN A 371 -12.92 -2.30 -1.45
N GLY A 372 -13.58 -1.17 -1.18
CA GLY A 372 -14.28 -0.89 0.08
C GLY A 372 -13.56 0.01 1.10
N GLY A 373 -12.33 0.47 0.82
CA GLY A 373 -11.67 1.51 1.61
C GLY A 373 -12.03 2.93 1.17
N TRP A 374 -11.82 3.90 2.06
CA TRP A 374 -12.11 5.31 1.83
C TRP A 374 -10.91 6.04 1.22
N LEU A 375 -11.10 6.69 0.07
CA LEU A 375 -10.18 7.68 -0.47
C LEU A 375 -10.68 9.08 -0.09
N LEU A 376 -9.88 9.83 0.66
CA LEU A 376 -10.22 11.14 1.21
C LEU A 376 -9.30 12.23 0.65
N ALA A 377 -9.90 13.30 0.11
CA ALA A 377 -9.15 14.44 -0.41
C ALA A 377 -8.60 15.33 0.70
N ARG A 378 -7.33 15.72 0.60
CA ARG A 378 -6.66 16.71 1.49
C ARG A 378 -6.67 18.14 0.95
N GLY A 379 -7.15 18.36 -0.27
CA GLY A 379 -7.22 19.67 -0.91
C GLY A 379 -7.87 19.64 -2.29
N ASN A 380 -8.13 20.82 -2.86
CA ASN A 380 -8.60 20.95 -4.24
C ASN A 380 -7.54 20.42 -5.22
N HIS A 381 -7.90 19.53 -6.13
CA HIS A 381 -6.94 18.93 -7.07
C HIS A 381 -7.57 18.58 -8.42
N ALA A 382 -7.03 19.13 -9.51
CA ALA A 382 -7.53 18.94 -10.87
C ALA A 382 -7.21 17.56 -11.47
N ASP A 383 -6.29 16.81 -10.85
CA ASP A 383 -5.78 15.51 -11.30
C ASP A 383 -5.73 14.55 -10.10
N PHE A 384 -6.83 14.41 -9.35
CA PHE A 384 -6.88 13.72 -8.05
C PHE A 384 -6.57 12.22 -8.14
N LEU A 385 -6.93 11.60 -9.27
CA LEU A 385 -6.57 10.22 -9.60
C LEU A 385 -6.19 10.13 -11.09
N THR A 386 -4.91 9.85 -11.36
CA THR A 386 -4.34 9.75 -12.72
C THR A 386 -3.57 8.46 -13.02
N ALA A 387 -3.70 7.44 -12.15
CA ALA A 387 -3.23 6.06 -12.37
C ALA A 387 -3.57 5.52 -13.78
N ASP A 388 -2.74 4.66 -14.34
CA ASP A 388 -2.99 4.09 -15.67
C ASP A 388 -4.16 3.11 -15.67
N THR A 389 -4.26 2.29 -14.62
CA THR A 389 -5.42 1.43 -14.36
C THR A 389 -6.12 1.83 -13.06
N VAL A 390 -7.43 2.09 -13.14
CA VAL A 390 -8.30 2.24 -11.98
C VAL A 390 -9.39 1.17 -12.02
N GLU A 391 -9.30 0.19 -11.13
CA GLU A 391 -10.27 -0.90 -11.00
C GLU A 391 -11.16 -0.71 -9.77
N ILE A 392 -12.48 -0.84 -9.95
CA ILE A 392 -13.48 -0.90 -8.89
C ILE A 392 -13.92 -2.36 -8.71
N LYS A 393 -13.36 -3.00 -7.68
CA LYS A 393 -13.68 -4.38 -7.28
C LYS A 393 -14.98 -4.44 -6.47
N ALA A 394 -15.40 -5.64 -6.10
CA ALA A 394 -16.71 -5.90 -5.48
C ALA A 394 -17.04 -5.04 -4.24
N GLY A 395 -16.04 -4.65 -3.43
CA GLY A 395 -16.23 -3.75 -2.28
C GLY A 395 -16.54 -2.28 -2.65
N GLY A 396 -16.39 -1.89 -3.91
CA GLY A 396 -16.71 -0.56 -4.42
C GLY A 396 -15.64 0.51 -4.17
N ALA A 397 -15.83 1.66 -4.82
CA ALA A 397 -15.05 2.87 -4.64
C ALA A 397 -15.80 3.83 -3.72
N ILE A 398 -15.17 4.21 -2.62
CA ILE A 398 -15.72 5.17 -1.66
C ILE A 398 -14.83 6.40 -1.67
N ILE A 399 -15.34 7.49 -2.23
CA ILE A 399 -14.57 8.73 -2.46
C ILE A 399 -15.23 9.84 -1.66
N ASN A 400 -14.51 10.35 -0.66
CA ASN A 400 -14.93 11.48 0.16
C ASN A 400 -14.11 12.72 -0.23
N THR A 401 -14.78 13.72 -0.78
CA THR A 401 -14.13 14.95 -1.22
C THR A 401 -13.80 15.92 -0.08
N ALA A 402 -14.26 15.64 1.16
CA ALA A 402 -14.42 16.65 2.20
C ALA A 402 -15.11 17.89 1.60
N GLU A 403 -14.66 19.11 1.91
CA GLU A 403 -15.12 20.36 1.30
C GLU A 403 -14.50 20.68 -0.08
N PHE A 404 -13.64 19.81 -0.63
CA PHE A 404 -12.78 20.14 -1.77
C PHE A 404 -13.38 19.81 -3.15
N ASP A 405 -12.89 20.55 -4.14
CA ASP A 405 -13.13 20.33 -5.56
C ASP A 405 -12.02 19.45 -6.15
N VAL A 406 -12.35 18.21 -6.50
CA VAL A 406 -11.42 17.22 -7.06
C VAL A 406 -11.92 16.65 -8.39
N SER A 407 -11.00 16.32 -9.29
CA SER A 407 -11.33 15.73 -10.60
C SER A 407 -10.58 14.42 -10.85
N ILE A 408 -11.27 13.43 -11.40
CA ILE A 408 -10.70 12.15 -11.83
C ILE A 408 -10.77 12.09 -13.35
N ASN A 409 -9.58 12.07 -13.96
CA ASN A 409 -9.40 12.21 -15.41
C ASN A 409 -9.14 10.88 -16.11
N ARG A 410 -9.20 9.77 -15.36
CA ARG A 410 -9.08 8.39 -15.83
C ARG A 410 -10.44 7.70 -15.85
N GLY A 411 -10.60 6.75 -16.77
CA GLY A 411 -11.78 5.89 -16.82
C GLY A 411 -11.68 4.81 -15.77
N MET A 412 -12.67 4.71 -14.88
CA MET A 412 -12.74 3.66 -13.86
C MET A 412 -13.52 2.45 -14.40
N THR A 413 -12.98 1.24 -14.22
CA THR A 413 -13.55 -0.02 -14.72
C THR A 413 -13.90 -0.98 -13.58
N GLY A 414 -14.37 -2.19 -13.86
CA GLY A 414 -14.59 -3.24 -12.86
C GLY A 414 -16.06 -3.55 -12.55
N SER A 415 -16.30 -4.46 -11.60
CA SER A 415 -17.64 -4.97 -11.26
C SER A 415 -18.35 -4.19 -10.15
N GLY A 416 -17.62 -3.37 -9.38
CA GLY A 416 -18.16 -2.66 -8.23
C GLY A 416 -18.89 -1.36 -8.53
N PHE A 417 -19.27 -0.68 -7.45
CA PHE A 417 -20.07 0.56 -7.43
C PHE A 417 -19.24 1.77 -7.00
N LEU A 418 -19.74 2.98 -7.26
CA LEU A 418 -19.15 4.25 -6.79
C LEU A 418 -20.03 4.86 -5.69
N THR A 419 -19.43 5.27 -4.58
CA THR A 419 -20.06 6.09 -3.53
C THR A 419 -19.30 7.41 -3.38
N LYS A 420 -20.01 8.53 -3.58
CA LYS A 420 -19.51 9.91 -3.40
C LYS A 420 -20.01 10.47 -2.06
N GLY A 421 -19.08 10.87 -1.20
CA GLY A 421 -19.34 11.64 0.03
C GLY A 421 -18.55 12.95 0.08
N GLY A 422 -18.73 13.71 1.17
CA GLY A 422 -18.14 15.05 1.35
C GLY A 422 -18.94 16.14 0.63
N THR A 423 -18.97 17.34 1.19
CA THR A 423 -19.77 18.47 0.69
C THR A 423 -19.23 19.10 -0.62
N GLY A 424 -17.96 18.86 -0.94
CA GLY A 424 -17.28 19.35 -2.15
C GLY A 424 -17.66 18.63 -3.45
N THR A 425 -17.01 19.03 -4.54
CA THR A 425 -17.29 18.52 -5.90
C THR A 425 -16.34 17.40 -6.30
N LEU A 426 -16.89 16.26 -6.75
CA LEU A 426 -16.17 15.26 -7.54
C LEU A 426 -16.51 15.45 -9.02
N ARG A 427 -15.51 15.67 -9.87
CA ARG A 427 -15.68 15.72 -11.33
C ARG A 427 -15.14 14.44 -11.97
N LEU A 428 -15.93 13.76 -12.78
CA LEU A 428 -15.50 12.62 -13.58
C LEU A 428 -15.45 13.04 -15.05
N THR A 429 -14.24 13.09 -15.62
CA THR A 429 -14.01 13.49 -17.01
C THR A 429 -13.65 12.30 -17.91
N GLY A 430 -13.16 11.20 -17.32
CA GLY A 430 -12.89 9.95 -18.03
C GLY A 430 -14.14 9.17 -18.46
N ALA A 431 -13.95 8.17 -19.32
CA ALA A 431 -14.99 7.20 -19.69
C ALA A 431 -15.00 6.05 -18.69
N ASN A 432 -15.98 6.06 -17.78
CA ASN A 432 -16.12 5.04 -16.74
C ASN A 432 -17.03 3.91 -17.23
N THR A 433 -16.68 2.67 -16.91
CA THR A 433 -17.38 1.46 -17.37
C THR A 433 -17.56 0.43 -16.25
N TYR A 434 -17.59 0.88 -14.98
CA TYR A 434 -17.88 0.01 -13.84
C TYR A 434 -19.36 -0.43 -13.84
N ALA A 435 -19.62 -1.68 -13.46
CA ALA A 435 -20.93 -2.31 -13.59
C ALA A 435 -21.92 -2.00 -12.45
N GLY A 436 -21.45 -1.50 -11.31
CA GLY A 436 -22.30 -1.16 -10.17
C GLY A 436 -23.03 0.18 -10.32
N TYR A 437 -23.85 0.50 -9.33
CA TYR A 437 -24.54 1.79 -9.22
C TYR A 437 -23.60 2.94 -8.87
N THR A 438 -24.07 4.18 -9.07
CA THR A 438 -23.41 5.38 -8.56
C THR A 438 -24.28 6.03 -7.50
N THR A 439 -23.79 6.06 -6.26
CA THR A 439 -24.47 6.62 -5.10
C THR A 439 -23.86 7.96 -4.74
N VAL A 440 -24.66 9.04 -4.72
CA VAL A 440 -24.24 10.36 -4.21
C VAL A 440 -24.91 10.59 -2.87
N VAL A 441 -24.10 10.66 -1.82
CA VAL A 441 -24.53 10.84 -0.42
C VAL A 441 -24.45 12.31 -0.01
N ASP A 442 -23.40 13.02 -0.44
CA ASP A 442 -23.20 14.44 -0.11
C ASP A 442 -22.42 15.17 -1.22
N GLY A 443 -22.58 16.49 -1.25
CA GLY A 443 -21.93 17.41 -2.18
C GLY A 443 -22.38 17.22 -3.62
N LYS A 444 -21.46 17.45 -4.55
CA LYS A 444 -21.76 17.49 -5.98
C LYS A 444 -20.95 16.47 -6.78
N LEU A 445 -21.60 15.77 -7.71
CA LEU A 445 -20.99 14.94 -8.74
C LEU A 445 -21.16 15.63 -10.10
N VAL A 446 -20.07 15.93 -10.79
CA VAL A 446 -20.08 16.49 -12.15
C VAL A 446 -19.60 15.43 -13.13
N LEU A 447 -20.38 15.16 -14.16
CA LEU A 447 -20.06 14.22 -15.22
C LEU A 447 -19.77 15.00 -16.51
N SER A 448 -18.47 15.16 -16.82
CA SER A 448 -18.00 15.73 -18.09
C SER A 448 -17.51 14.65 -19.06
N GLY A 449 -17.32 13.42 -18.56
CA GLY A 449 -17.05 12.20 -19.33
C GLY A 449 -18.31 11.36 -19.52
N SER A 450 -18.20 10.04 -19.33
CA SER A 450 -19.36 9.14 -19.34
C SER A 450 -19.30 8.11 -18.21
N ILE A 451 -20.47 7.61 -17.80
CA ILE A 451 -20.60 6.38 -17.02
C ILE A 451 -21.44 5.42 -17.85
N ARG A 452 -20.84 4.29 -18.23
CA ARG A 452 -21.49 3.17 -18.92
C ARG A 452 -21.60 1.99 -17.97
N SER A 453 -22.50 2.11 -16.98
CA SER A 453 -22.85 0.98 -16.12
C SER A 453 -23.84 0.08 -16.83
N SER A 454 -23.70 -1.25 -16.67
CA SER A 454 -24.73 -2.20 -17.09
C SER A 454 -26.03 -2.03 -16.29
N ASN A 455 -25.92 -1.43 -15.09
CA ASN A 455 -27.03 -1.04 -14.23
C ASN A 455 -27.20 0.48 -14.28
N ASN A 456 -27.97 0.99 -15.26
CA ASN A 456 -28.17 2.42 -15.58
C ASN A 456 -28.84 3.29 -14.47
N ALA A 457 -28.82 2.91 -13.19
CA ALA A 457 -29.41 3.70 -12.11
C ALA A 457 -28.35 4.53 -11.35
N PHE A 458 -28.59 5.83 -11.30
CA PHE A 458 -28.00 6.71 -10.29
C PHE A 458 -28.86 6.67 -9.03
N VAL A 459 -28.22 6.59 -7.86
CA VAL A 459 -28.89 6.65 -6.56
C VAL A 459 -28.49 7.94 -5.88
N ILE A 460 -29.41 8.90 -5.82
CA ILE A 460 -29.25 10.08 -4.98
C ILE A 460 -29.83 9.74 -3.60
N VAL A 461 -29.00 9.74 -2.57
CA VAL A 461 -29.48 9.55 -1.20
C VAL A 461 -29.81 10.93 -0.64
N GLU A 462 -31.06 11.36 -0.77
CA GLU A 462 -31.59 12.54 -0.08
C GLU A 462 -31.71 12.28 1.44
N SER A 463 -30.58 12.06 2.11
CA SER A 463 -30.51 12.20 3.55
C SER A 463 -30.47 13.69 3.86
N VAL A 464 -31.44 14.19 4.63
CA VAL A 464 -31.40 15.54 5.18
C VAL A 464 -30.30 15.57 6.23
N ASN A 465 -29.07 15.90 5.82
CA ASN A 465 -27.96 16.13 6.73
C ASN A 465 -28.26 17.43 7.51
N PRO A 466 -28.53 17.39 8.84
CA PRO A 466 -28.84 18.61 9.58
C PRO A 466 -27.68 19.62 9.60
N ASN A 467 -26.46 19.18 9.28
CA ASN A 467 -25.26 20.01 9.18
C ASN A 467 -24.93 20.45 7.74
N ASN A 468 -25.59 19.89 6.71
CA ASN A 468 -25.52 20.38 5.33
C ASN A 468 -26.93 20.45 4.71
N PRO A 469 -27.59 21.63 4.69
CA PRO A 469 -28.95 21.78 4.15
C PRO A 469 -29.01 21.78 2.61
N VAL A 470 -27.88 21.63 1.91
CA VAL A 470 -27.84 21.51 0.45
C VAL A 470 -27.99 20.03 0.07
N PRO A 471 -29.04 19.64 -0.69
CA PRO A 471 -29.19 18.26 -1.11
C PRO A 471 -28.09 17.85 -2.11
N PRO A 472 -27.68 16.57 -2.14
CA PRO A 472 -26.68 16.07 -3.09
C PRO A 472 -27.11 16.30 -4.55
N GLU A 473 -26.17 16.74 -5.39
CA GLU A 473 -26.43 17.16 -6.76
C GLU A 473 -25.63 16.32 -7.78
N ILE A 474 -26.27 15.96 -8.90
CA ILE A 474 -25.61 15.41 -10.09
C ILE A 474 -25.75 16.41 -11.24
N GLU A 475 -24.63 16.90 -11.76
CA GLU A 475 -24.56 17.73 -12.98
C GLU A 475 -23.99 16.89 -14.13
N VAL A 476 -24.64 16.92 -15.29
CA VAL A 476 -24.13 16.32 -16.53
C VAL A 476 -23.79 17.43 -17.51
N VAL A 477 -22.51 17.54 -17.87
CA VAL A 477 -21.98 18.58 -18.77
C VAL A 477 -21.93 18.01 -20.19
N ASP A 478 -22.91 18.37 -21.03
CA ASP A 478 -22.89 18.01 -22.44
C ASP A 478 -21.87 18.88 -23.20
N GLN A 479 -20.82 18.26 -23.74
CA GLN A 479 -19.81 18.96 -24.53
C GLN A 479 -20.27 19.27 -25.96
N ARG A 480 -21.44 18.78 -26.41
CA ARG A 480 -21.96 19.04 -27.77
C ARG A 480 -22.83 20.29 -27.85
N HIS A 481 -22.18 21.45 -27.82
CA HIS A 481 -22.73 22.68 -28.38
C HIS A 481 -22.25 22.88 -29.83
N GLU A 482 -22.74 22.06 -30.75
CA GLU A 482 -22.61 22.33 -32.19
C GLU A 482 -23.56 23.47 -32.59
N TRP A 483 -23.00 24.63 -32.91
CA TRP A 483 -23.76 25.74 -33.48
C TRP A 483 -24.08 25.47 -34.96
N PHE A 484 -25.26 24.91 -35.23
CA PHE A 484 -25.79 24.87 -36.60
C PHE A 484 -26.32 26.25 -37.01
N HIS A 485 -25.72 26.86 -38.03
CA HIS A 485 -26.33 27.97 -38.75
C HIS A 485 -27.43 27.46 -39.71
N ASP A 486 -28.69 27.63 -39.31
CA ASP A 486 -29.82 27.55 -40.23
C ASP A 486 -29.86 28.84 -41.10
N PRO A 487 -29.81 28.74 -42.46
CA PRO A 487 -29.92 29.90 -43.34
C PRO A 487 -31.22 30.71 -43.18
N ARG A 488 -32.22 30.20 -42.46
CA ARG A 488 -33.57 30.80 -42.32
C ARG A 488 -33.85 31.42 -40.94
N ARG A 489 -32.88 32.16 -40.38
CA ARG A 489 -33.04 33.10 -39.24
C ARG A 489 -33.99 32.63 -38.11
N GLN A 490 -33.87 31.39 -37.67
CA GLN A 490 -34.61 30.88 -36.50
C GLN A 490 -33.66 30.16 -35.55
N CYS A 491 -33.20 30.86 -34.50
CA CYS A 491 -32.47 30.23 -33.40
C CYS A 491 -33.36 29.19 -32.72
N LYS A 492 -33.03 27.89 -32.89
CA LYS A 492 -33.71 26.78 -32.23
C LYS A 492 -32.70 25.94 -31.47
N LEU A 493 -32.77 25.98 -30.14
CA LEU A 493 -32.04 25.06 -29.29
C LEU A 493 -32.69 23.66 -29.39
N ARG A 494 -31.97 22.65 -29.88
CA ARG A 494 -32.50 21.28 -30.03
C ARG A 494 -31.96 20.35 -28.96
N ARG A 495 -32.67 20.22 -27.84
CA ARG A 495 -32.40 19.20 -26.82
C ARG A 495 -33.03 17.86 -27.24
N TYR A 496 -32.31 16.75 -27.15
CA TYR A 496 -32.86 15.42 -27.42
C TYR A 496 -33.71 14.95 -26.21
N GLY A 497 -35.03 15.16 -26.30
CA GLY A 497 -36.02 14.75 -25.29
C GLY A 497 -37.28 15.60 -25.41
N ARG A 498 -38.45 14.99 -25.65
CA ARG A 498 -39.67 15.72 -26.02
C ARG A 498 -40.41 16.32 -24.82
N THR A 499 -40.64 17.63 -24.82
CA THR A 499 -41.99 18.21 -24.73
C THR A 499 -41.99 19.67 -25.17
N PHE A 500 -43.02 20.10 -25.91
CA PHE A 500 -43.20 21.49 -26.34
C PHE A 500 -44.15 22.23 -25.40
N ARG A 501 -43.87 23.50 -25.12
CA ARG A 501 -44.90 24.54 -24.96
C ARG A 501 -44.54 25.72 -25.86
N ARG A 502 -45.54 26.30 -26.55
CA ARG A 502 -45.38 27.58 -27.23
C ARG A 502 -45.38 28.68 -26.17
N HIS A 503 -44.42 29.60 -26.24
CA HIS A 503 -44.58 30.92 -25.65
C HIS A 503 -45.13 31.85 -26.75
N PRO A 504 -46.19 32.65 -26.50
CA PRO A 504 -46.54 33.75 -27.40
C PRO A 504 -45.48 34.87 -27.32
N GLU A 505 -45.58 35.82 -28.24
CA GLU A 505 -44.67 36.96 -28.44
C GLU A 505 -43.33 36.62 -29.11
N CYS A 506 -43.41 36.43 -30.43
CA CYS A 506 -42.27 36.59 -31.33
C CYS A 506 -42.63 37.70 -32.33
N GLY A 507 -42.07 38.90 -32.14
CA GLY A 507 -42.31 40.04 -33.04
C GLY A 507 -42.18 41.42 -32.41
N LYS A 508 -40.95 41.93 -32.30
CA LYS A 508 -40.59 43.36 -32.47
C LYS A 508 -39.07 43.53 -32.55
N ASP A 509 -38.64 44.42 -33.42
CA ASP A 509 -37.23 44.64 -33.79
C ASP A 509 -36.39 45.37 -32.73
N HIS A 510 -35.07 45.25 -32.89
CA HIS A 510 -34.05 45.86 -32.05
C HIS A 510 -34.16 47.40 -31.92
N ARG A 511 -34.04 47.92 -30.68
CA ARG A 511 -33.14 49.05 -30.37
C ARG A 511 -32.94 49.27 -28.86
N GLY A 512 -31.67 49.26 -28.43
CA GLY A 512 -31.16 50.01 -27.26
C GLY A 512 -31.16 49.33 -25.88
N GLY A 513 -30.19 49.75 -25.06
CA GLY A 513 -30.27 49.71 -23.59
C GLY A 513 -29.66 48.48 -22.89
N ALA A 514 -28.60 48.70 -22.11
CA ALA A 514 -28.10 47.71 -21.15
C ALA A 514 -28.77 47.88 -19.78
N THR A 515 -29.38 46.81 -19.25
CA THR A 515 -29.68 46.62 -17.81
C THR A 515 -29.79 45.12 -17.53
N GLY A 516 -29.20 44.62 -16.44
CA GLY A 516 -29.11 43.19 -16.15
C GLY A 516 -30.15 42.65 -15.15
N ILE A 517 -30.50 41.36 -15.31
CA ILE A 517 -31.22 40.46 -14.38
C ILE A 517 -30.56 39.09 -14.57
N ARG A 518 -29.77 38.55 -13.62
CA ARG A 518 -30.12 37.73 -12.43
C ARG A 518 -30.74 36.33 -12.71
N ASN A 519 -30.09 35.31 -12.12
CA ASN A 519 -30.39 33.86 -12.06
C ASN A 519 -30.21 32.98 -13.32
N PRO A 520 -29.38 31.92 -13.24
CA PRO A 520 -29.62 30.66 -13.93
C PRO A 520 -30.72 29.87 -13.20
N GLU A 521 -31.62 29.23 -13.94
CA GLU A 521 -32.73 28.47 -13.37
C GLU A 521 -32.27 27.14 -12.73
N ARG A 522 -32.72 26.90 -11.49
CA ARG A 522 -32.52 25.61 -10.79
C ARG A 522 -33.45 24.55 -11.38
N PHE A 523 -32.93 23.65 -12.21
CA PHE A 523 -33.69 22.48 -12.65
C PHE A 523 -33.73 21.38 -11.59
N ARG A 524 -34.79 21.36 -10.78
CA ARG A 524 -35.22 20.15 -10.07
C ARG A 524 -36.00 19.27 -11.05
N GLY A 525 -35.50 18.07 -11.35
CA GLY A 525 -36.17 17.17 -12.27
C GLY A 525 -35.84 15.70 -11.99
N ASN A 526 -36.87 14.91 -11.67
CA ASN A 526 -36.76 13.46 -11.60
C ASN A 526 -36.52 12.92 -13.01
N LEU A 527 -35.39 12.23 -13.21
CA LEU A 527 -35.04 11.64 -14.49
C LEU A 527 -35.59 10.21 -14.60
N TYR A 528 -36.45 9.95 -15.59
CA TYR A 528 -36.98 8.62 -15.89
C TYR A 528 -36.44 8.10 -17.22
N CYS A 529 -35.99 6.84 -17.27
CA CYS A 529 -35.68 6.10 -18.50
C CYS A 529 -36.11 4.64 -18.39
N GLY A 530 -36.99 4.19 -19.30
CA GLY A 530 -37.33 2.77 -19.51
C GLY A 530 -38.67 2.32 -18.92
N ASP A 531 -39.40 1.49 -19.67
CA ASP A 531 -40.72 0.97 -19.31
C ASP A 531 -40.65 -0.10 -18.19
N ARG A 532 -40.60 0.35 -16.94
CA ARG A 532 -41.08 -0.41 -15.76
C ARG A 532 -41.27 0.51 -14.55
N ARG A 533 -42.42 0.43 -13.89
CA ARG A 533 -42.66 1.12 -12.60
C ARG A 533 -41.77 0.52 -11.52
N ILE A 534 -41.09 1.35 -10.75
CA ILE A 534 -40.54 0.99 -9.44
C ILE A 534 -41.40 1.67 -8.38
N GLY A 535 -41.95 0.89 -7.44
CA GLY A 535 -42.76 1.39 -6.34
C GLY A 535 -41.89 1.98 -5.23
N ILE A 536 -42.31 3.13 -4.69
CA ILE A 536 -41.69 3.75 -3.52
C ILE A 536 -42.26 3.06 -2.27
N PHE A 537 -41.42 2.37 -1.50
CA PHE A 537 -41.74 1.91 -0.15
C PHE A 537 -41.05 2.81 0.88
N PRO A 538 -41.78 3.64 1.63
CA PRO A 538 -41.29 4.24 2.86
C PRO A 538 -41.53 3.26 4.02
N ASP A 539 -40.47 2.62 4.51
CA ASP A 539 -40.54 1.88 5.77
C ASP A 539 -40.59 2.87 6.95
N ARG A 540 -41.62 2.76 7.79
CA ARG A 540 -41.69 3.39 9.11
C ARG A 540 -42.43 2.49 10.08
N ARG A 541 -41.68 1.90 11.02
CA ARG A 541 -42.25 1.23 12.19
C ARG A 541 -42.57 2.22 13.31
N LEU A 542 -43.72 1.99 13.94
CA LEU A 542 -44.05 2.23 15.36
C LEU A 542 -44.07 3.69 15.87
N PHE A 543 -45.29 4.19 16.12
CA PHE A 543 -45.75 4.44 17.49
C PHE A 543 -47.26 4.16 17.57
N GLY A 544 -47.73 3.52 18.64
CA GLY A 544 -49.11 3.05 18.74
C GLY A 544 -50.05 4.00 19.47
N ARG A 545 -51.35 3.97 19.09
CA ARG A 545 -52.49 4.11 20.02
C ARG A 545 -53.81 3.64 19.38
N THR A 546 -54.31 2.51 19.89
CA THR A 546 -55.71 2.15 20.19
C THR A 546 -56.92 2.63 19.36
N TRP A 547 -57.64 1.62 18.84
CA TRP A 547 -59.11 1.38 18.87
C TRP A 547 -60.10 2.12 17.95
N ASP A 548 -60.86 1.28 17.22
CA ASP A 548 -62.27 1.29 16.79
C ASP A 548 -62.96 2.52 16.15
N HIS A 549 -63.52 2.30 14.95
CA HIS A 549 -64.99 2.21 14.80
C HIS A 549 -65.45 1.51 13.49
N ASP A 550 -66.58 0.80 13.56
CA ASP A 550 -67.28 0.15 12.45
C ASP A 550 -67.87 1.10 11.38
N SER A 551 -68.03 0.64 10.13
CA SER A 551 -69.36 0.22 9.56
C SER A 551 -69.51 0.26 8.02
N GLN A 552 -69.84 -0.92 7.45
CA GLN A 552 -70.85 -1.28 6.43
C GLN A 552 -71.17 -0.47 5.12
N ARG A 553 -71.43 -1.28 4.07
CA ARG A 553 -72.43 -1.18 2.95
C ARG A 553 -72.03 -0.65 1.54
N ASP A 554 -71.83 -1.62 0.64
CA ASP A 554 -72.58 -1.92 -0.61
C ASP A 554 -73.23 -0.80 -1.47
N GLY A 555 -72.99 -0.82 -2.79
CA GLY A 555 -73.54 0.19 -3.70
C GLY A 555 -73.62 -0.01 -5.24
N ARG A 556 -73.47 -1.22 -5.82
CA ARG A 556 -73.78 -1.59 -7.25
C ARG A 556 -72.98 -0.91 -8.40
N GLY A 557 -72.70 -1.65 -9.49
CA GLY A 557 -72.06 -1.06 -10.68
C GLY A 557 -71.67 -1.97 -11.88
N GLN A 558 -72.39 -3.08 -12.10
CA GLN A 558 -72.44 -3.96 -13.31
C GLN A 558 -71.24 -4.04 -14.30
N CYS A 559 -70.71 -5.26 -14.47
CA CYS A 559 -70.09 -5.69 -15.74
C CYS A 559 -71.16 -6.10 -16.76
N THR A 560 -70.90 -5.93 -18.06
CA THR A 560 -71.69 -6.58 -19.14
C THR A 560 -70.76 -6.94 -20.30
N GLN A 561 -71.01 -8.09 -20.92
CA GLN A 561 -70.20 -8.73 -21.97
C GLN A 561 -71.11 -8.99 -23.19
N LEU A 562 -70.60 -8.83 -24.43
CA LEU A 562 -71.27 -9.38 -25.62
C LEU A 562 -70.29 -9.67 -26.79
N HIS A 563 -70.14 -10.97 -27.09
CA HIS A 563 -69.96 -11.69 -28.37
C HIS A 563 -69.17 -11.09 -29.57
N GLY A 564 -68.45 -11.87 -30.41
CA GLY A 564 -68.17 -13.33 -30.38
C GLY A 564 -67.64 -13.91 -31.74
N GLY A 565 -67.19 -15.18 -31.72
CA GLY A 565 -66.84 -16.04 -32.89
C GLY A 565 -65.32 -16.19 -33.18
N GLY A 566 -64.75 -17.36 -33.54
CA GLY A 566 -65.26 -18.75 -33.63
C GLY A 566 -64.29 -19.70 -34.40
N TRP A 567 -64.42 -21.03 -34.24
CA TRP A 567 -63.61 -22.18 -34.79
C TRP A 567 -62.31 -22.54 -34.02
N LEU A 568 -62.07 -23.74 -33.43
CA LEU A 568 -62.20 -25.19 -33.80
C LEU A 568 -61.17 -25.64 -34.87
N GLY A 569 -60.34 -26.69 -34.75
CA GLY A 569 -60.08 -27.72 -33.70
C GLY A 569 -58.65 -28.32 -33.91
N GLU A 570 -58.22 -29.56 -33.59
CA GLU A 570 -58.77 -30.75 -32.90
C GLU A 570 -57.61 -31.56 -32.20
N ARG A 571 -57.53 -32.92 -32.31
CA ARG A 571 -56.44 -33.83 -31.84
C ARG A 571 -56.38 -35.13 -32.69
N ASN A 572 -55.51 -36.08 -32.32
CA ASN A 572 -55.49 -37.53 -32.66
C ASN A 572 -54.85 -37.89 -34.04
N VAL A 573 -54.21 -39.05 -34.31
CA VAL A 573 -54.03 -40.30 -33.51
C VAL A 573 -52.80 -41.15 -34.00
N GLU A 574 -52.18 -41.89 -33.07
CA GLU A 574 -51.42 -43.17 -33.12
C GLU A 574 -50.53 -43.69 -34.31
N HIS A 575 -49.37 -44.27 -33.93
CA HIS A 575 -49.01 -45.73 -34.01
C HIS A 575 -47.77 -46.26 -34.79
N TYR A 576 -47.26 -47.39 -34.25
CA TYR A 576 -46.20 -48.34 -34.68
C TYR A 576 -44.72 -47.86 -34.63
N ARG A 577 -43.81 -48.45 -33.83
CA ARG A 577 -43.21 -49.83 -33.80
C ARG A 577 -42.41 -50.16 -35.07
N ARG A 578 -41.18 -50.71 -35.04
CA ARG A 578 -40.41 -51.39 -33.97
C ARG A 578 -38.92 -51.54 -34.38
N ASN A 579 -38.06 -51.99 -33.44
CA ASN A 579 -36.73 -52.64 -33.65
C ASN A 579 -35.56 -51.72 -34.09
N MET A 580 -34.29 -51.97 -33.73
CA MET A 580 -33.69 -52.95 -32.79
C MET A 580 -32.28 -52.47 -32.38
N GLU A 581 -31.83 -52.86 -31.18
CA GLU A 581 -30.40 -53.06 -30.79
C GLU A 581 -29.42 -51.87 -30.86
N SER A 582 -28.33 -51.80 -30.09
CA SER A 582 -27.94 -52.47 -28.84
C SER A 582 -27.00 -51.50 -28.06
N GLY A 583 -26.85 -51.68 -26.74
CA GLY A 583 -26.23 -50.65 -25.89
C GLY A 583 -24.77 -50.88 -25.49
N GLY A 584 -24.16 -49.83 -24.93
CA GLY A 584 -23.18 -49.96 -23.83
C GLY A 584 -21.68 -49.80 -24.13
N GLY A 585 -21.11 -48.70 -23.63
CA GLY A 585 -20.01 -48.81 -22.65
C GLY A 585 -18.53 -48.67 -23.08
N TRP A 586 -17.96 -47.50 -22.74
CA TRP A 586 -16.68 -47.29 -22.02
C TRP A 586 -15.28 -47.72 -22.57
N TYR A 587 -14.37 -46.73 -22.50
CA TYR A 587 -12.91 -46.76 -22.17
C TYR A 587 -11.79 -47.19 -23.15
N ARG A 588 -10.89 -46.21 -23.40
CA ARG A 588 -9.39 -46.22 -23.45
C ARG A 588 -8.59 -47.23 -24.33
N GLY A 589 -7.66 -46.67 -25.13
CA GLY A 589 -6.24 -47.10 -25.12
C GLY A 589 -5.51 -47.28 -26.46
N GLY A 590 -4.36 -46.60 -26.64
CA GLY A 590 -3.35 -46.84 -27.72
C GLY A 590 -3.80 -46.44 -29.15
N GLY A 591 -2.92 -46.22 -30.14
CA GLY A 591 -1.46 -46.16 -30.20
C GLY A 591 -0.99 -46.03 -31.68
N SER A 592 0.11 -45.30 -31.92
CA SER A 592 0.91 -45.07 -33.16
C SER A 592 1.00 -46.26 -34.16
N PRO A 593 1.37 -46.09 -35.48
CA PRO A 593 2.52 -45.25 -35.92
C PRO A 593 2.58 -44.70 -37.39
N GLY A 594 3.68 -43.97 -37.68
CA GLY A 594 4.22 -43.68 -39.03
C GLY A 594 3.65 -42.42 -39.71
N GLY A 595 4.41 -41.56 -40.41
CA GLY A 595 5.78 -41.60 -40.93
C GLY A 595 5.78 -40.98 -42.35
N GLY A 596 6.68 -40.10 -42.80
CA GLY A 596 7.99 -39.70 -42.28
C GLY A 596 8.51 -38.39 -42.89
N ARG A 597 9.82 -38.14 -42.74
CA ARG A 597 10.51 -36.86 -43.01
C ARG A 597 11.13 -36.79 -44.41
N LEU A 598 11.46 -35.58 -44.87
CA LEU A 598 12.61 -35.32 -45.77
C LEU A 598 13.43 -34.10 -45.30
N TYR A 599 14.64 -33.93 -45.84
CA TYR A 599 15.82 -33.38 -45.14
C TYR A 599 16.44 -32.12 -45.77
N TRP A 600 17.09 -31.29 -44.93
CA TRP A 600 18.27 -30.42 -45.22
C TRP A 600 18.07 -29.20 -46.17
N SER A 601 18.93 -28.17 -46.23
CA SER A 601 20.34 -28.01 -45.79
C SER A 601 20.73 -26.57 -45.33
N ARG A 602 22.02 -26.33 -45.06
CA ARG A 602 22.63 -25.11 -44.47
C ARG A 602 23.04 -24.04 -45.52
N ARG A 603 23.15 -22.75 -45.13
CA ARG A 603 24.44 -21.99 -44.92
C ARG A 603 24.32 -20.44 -44.94
N TYR A 604 25.08 -19.82 -44.03
CA TYR A 604 25.89 -18.57 -44.12
C TYR A 604 25.31 -17.16 -44.41
N GLN A 605 25.76 -16.23 -43.55
CA GLN A 605 25.89 -14.75 -43.63
C GLN A 605 27.01 -14.29 -44.62
N PRO A 606 27.42 -12.99 -44.73
CA PRO A 606 26.81 -11.67 -44.38
C PRO A 606 26.93 -10.60 -45.51
N GLU A 607 26.48 -9.34 -45.26
CA GLU A 607 27.14 -8.03 -45.54
C GLU A 607 26.16 -6.90 -45.12
N ARG A 608 26.47 -5.90 -44.27
CA ARG A 608 27.43 -4.77 -44.30
C ARG A 608 27.20 -3.73 -45.41
N GLY A 609 26.89 -2.49 -45.00
CA GLY A 609 26.95 -1.28 -45.81
C GLY A 609 26.94 -0.04 -44.90
N HIS A 610 27.97 0.79 -44.95
CA HIS A 610 28.12 2.02 -44.16
C HIS A 610 27.65 3.26 -44.95
N GLY A 611 27.26 4.29 -44.20
CA GLY A 611 27.08 5.68 -44.65
C GLY A 611 27.04 6.59 -43.43
#